data_AF-A0A7C5HQE7-F1
#
_entry.id   AF-A0A7C5HQE7-F1
#
_cell.length_a   1.000
_cell.length_b   1.000
_cell.length_c   1.000
_cell.angle_alpha   90.00
_cell.angle_beta   90.00
_cell.angle_gamma   90.00
#
_symmetry.space_group_name_H-M   'P 1'
#
loop_
_entity.id
_entity.type
_entity.pdbx_description
1 polymer ?
#
loop_
_entity_poly.entity_id
_entity_poly.type
_entity_poly.pdbx_seq_one_letter_code
_entity_poly.pdbx_strand_id
1 'polypeptide(L)' 'MIIRQIRLPRVLLGFLVGLSLSLSGSVMQGLFRNPLASPYVLGVASGASAGAAAVIALGFS' A
#
# COMPACT_ATOMS: atom_id res chain seq x y z
N MET A 1 11.90 20.65 17.30
CA MET A 1 12.41 20.05 16.05
C MET A 1 11.88 18.63 15.74
N ILE A 2 11.30 17.89 16.70
CA ILE A 2 10.73 16.54 16.49
C ILE A 2 9.62 16.46 15.41
N ILE A 3 8.77 17.49 15.32
CA ILE A 3 7.59 17.46 14.44
C ILE A 3 8.01 17.30 12.97
N ARG A 4 9.03 18.04 12.50
CA ARG A 4 9.46 18.01 11.10
C ARG A 4 10.28 16.77 10.72
N GLN A 5 11.06 16.24 11.65
CA GLN A 5 11.97 15.11 11.38
C GLN A 5 11.29 13.75 11.51
N ILE A 6 10.29 13.61 12.39
CA ILE A 6 9.70 12.31 12.72
C ILE A 6 8.21 12.25 12.40
N ARG A 7 7.43 13.25 12.82
CA ARG A 7 5.96 13.19 12.66
C ARG A 7 5.52 13.55 11.24
N LEU A 8 6.08 14.60 10.68
CA LEU A 8 5.74 15.11 9.35
C LEU A 8 5.97 14.07 8.23
N PRO A 9 7.14 13.40 8.13
CA PRO A 9 7.33 12.36 7.12
C PRO A 9 6.38 11.17 7.32
N ARG A 10 6.07 10.79 8.57
CA ARG A 10 5.15 9.67 8.85
C ARG A 10 3.71 9.98 8.44
N VAL A 11 3.25 11.20 8.70
CA VAL A 11 1.92 11.66 8.28
C VAL A 11 1.83 11.73 6.76
N LEU A 12 2.87 12.23 6.09
CA LEU A 12 2.93 12.30 4.63
C LEU A 12 2.87 10.91 4.00
N LEU A 13 3.68 9.97 4.51
CA LEU A 13 3.66 8.58 4.06
C LEU A 13 2.30 7.92 4.30
N GLY A 14 1.72 8.09 5.49
CA GLY A 14 0.39 7.56 5.79
C GLY A 14 -0.69 8.11 4.86
N PHE A 15 -0.64 9.41 4.56
CA PHE A 15 -1.54 10.06 3.60
C PHE A 15 -1.40 9.49 2.19
N LEU A 16 -0.16 9.37 1.68
CA LEU A 16 0.10 8.84 0.34
C LEU A 16 -0.31 7.37 0.20
N VAL A 17 -0.01 6.54 1.22
CA VAL A 17 -0.41 5.14 1.25
C VAL A 17 -1.94 5.01 1.29
N GLY A 18 -2.61 5.78 2.14
CA GLY A 18 -4.08 5.81 2.24
C GLY A 18 -4.75 6.22 0.93
N LEU A 19 -4.25 7.27 0.27
CA LEU A 19 -4.74 7.70 -1.04
C LEU A 19 -4.58 6.59 -2.10
N SER A 20 -3.40 5.95 -2.14
CA SER A 20 -3.11 4.90 -3.12
C SER A 20 -4.04 3.68 -2.94
N LEU A 21 -4.28 3.28 -1.68
CA LEU A 21 -5.22 2.20 -1.34
C LEU A 21 -6.65 2.56 -1.73
N SER A 22 -7.09 3.78 -1.45
CA SER A 22 -8.44 4.25 -1.76
C SER A 22 -8.68 4.32 -3.27
N LEU A 23 -7.73 4.87 -4.03
CA LEU A 23 -7.77 4.90 -5.50
C LEU A 23 -7.80 3.49 -6.10
N SER A 24 -6.92 2.60 -5.63
CA SER A 24 -6.91 1.20 -6.08
C SER A 24 -8.26 0.51 -5.81
N GLY A 25 -8.85 0.74 -4.63
CA GLY A 25 -10.17 0.24 -4.28
C GLY A 25 -11.28 0.78 -5.19
N SER A 26 -11.32 2.09 -5.43
CA SER A 26 -12.32 2.72 -6.31
C SER A 26 -12.20 2.25 -7.76
N VAL A 27 -10.97 2.12 -8.29
CA VAL A 27 -10.74 1.56 -9.64
C VAL A 27 -11.21 0.12 -9.70
N MET A 28 -10.94 -0.68 -8.66
CA MET A 28 -11.36 -2.08 -8.60
C MET A 28 -12.88 -2.23 -8.60
N GLN A 29 -13.55 -1.46 -7.74
CA GLN A 29 -15.00 -1.45 -7.66
C GLN A 29 -15.63 -1.00 -8.98
N GLY A 30 -15.02 -0.02 -9.67
CA GLY A 30 -15.45 0.44 -10.99
C GLY A 30 -15.25 -0.58 -12.10
N LEU A 31 -14.09 -1.26 -12.14
CA LEU A 31 -13.74 -2.26 -13.15
C LEU A 31 -14.66 -3.48 -13.07
N PHE A 32 -14.87 -4.01 -11.86
CA PHE A 32 -15.72 -5.17 -11.62
C PHE A 32 -17.21 -4.81 -11.51
N ARG A 33 -17.55 -3.50 -11.52
CA ARG A 33 -18.89 -2.99 -11.24
C ARG A 33 -19.53 -3.63 -10.00
N ASN A 34 -18.69 -3.94 -9.02
CA ASN A 34 -19.07 -4.66 -7.81
C ASN A 34 -18.55 -3.89 -6.59
N PRO A 35 -19.43 -3.30 -5.77
CA PRO A 35 -19.02 -2.51 -4.61
C PRO A 35 -18.32 -3.33 -3.51
N LEU A 36 -18.37 -4.67 -3.59
CA LEU A 36 -17.67 -5.58 -2.67
C LEU A 36 -16.29 -6.03 -3.19
N ALA A 37 -15.91 -5.63 -4.41
CA ALA A 37 -14.59 -5.96 -4.95
C ALA A 37 -13.50 -5.21 -4.17
N SER A 38 -12.65 -5.95 -3.45
CA SER A 38 -11.54 -5.39 -2.71
C SER A 38 -10.19 -5.73 -3.39
N PRO A 39 -9.25 -4.77 -3.49
CA PRO A 39 -7.96 -4.98 -4.15
C PRO A 39 -7.06 -5.99 -3.44
N TYR A 40 -7.37 -6.34 -2.17
CA TYR A 40 -6.67 -7.37 -1.41
C TYR A 40 -6.79 -8.77 -2.04
N VAL A 41 -7.85 -9.03 -2.80
CA VAL A 41 -8.14 -10.35 -3.39
C VAL A 41 -7.28 -10.64 -4.63
N LEU A 42 -6.73 -9.61 -5.29
CA LEU A 42 -6.03 -9.76 -6.58
C LEU A 42 -4.52 -10.05 -6.47
N GLY A 43 -4.06 -10.50 -5.30
CA GLY A 43 -2.68 -10.97 -5.13
C GLY A 43 -1.62 -9.87 -5.04
N VAL A 44 -1.99 -8.59 -5.12
CA VAL A 44 -1.06 -7.45 -4.95
C VAL A 44 -0.41 -7.45 -3.56
N ALA A 45 -1.19 -7.73 -2.51
CA ALA A 45 -0.69 -7.83 -1.13
C ALA A 45 0.27 -9.03 -0.95
N SER A 46 -0.04 -10.16 -1.58
CA SER A 46 0.81 -11.36 -1.56
C SER A 46 2.11 -11.12 -2.33
N GLY A 47 2.06 -10.45 -3.48
CA GLY A 47 3.24 -10.08 -4.28
C GLY A 47 4.15 -9.08 -3.56
N ALA A 48 3.58 -8.07 -2.91
CA ALA A 48 4.34 -7.12 -2.09
C ALA A 48 5.04 -7.82 -0.90
N SER A 49 4.34 -8.72 -0.21
CA SER A 49 4.90 -9.50 0.89
C SER A 49 6.02 -10.44 0.42
N ALA A 50 5.83 -11.13 -0.71
CA ALA A 50 6.84 -11.99 -1.31
C ALA A 50 8.08 -11.21 -1.76
N GLY A 51 7.90 -10.04 -2.39
CA GLY A 51 9.00 -9.16 -2.78
C GLY A 51 9.78 -8.63 -1.57
N ALA A 52 9.08 -8.20 -0.52
CA ALA A 52 9.73 -7.79 0.73
C ALA A 52 10.52 -8.94 1.38
N ALA A 53 9.91 -10.13 1.45
CA ALA A 53 10.58 -11.33 1.96
C ALA A 53 11.81 -11.70 1.12
N ALA A 54 11.75 -11.58 -0.20
CA ALA A 54 12.89 -11.83 -1.09
C ALA A 54 14.03 -10.84 -0.87
N VAL A 55 13.74 -9.53 -0.75
CA VAL A 55 14.75 -8.50 -0.45
C VAL A 55 15.45 -8.77 0.89
N ILE A 56 14.67 -9.12 1.91
CA ILE A 56 15.19 -9.46 3.24
C ILE A 56 16.03 -10.73 3.18
N ALA A 57 15.55 -11.79 2.52
CA ALA A 57 16.25 -13.07 2.43
C ALA A 57 17.55 -12.99 1.61
N LEU A 58 17.58 -12.15 0.57
CA LEU A 58 18.75 -11.94 -0.27
C LEU A 58 19.76 -10.93 0.32
N GLY A 59 19.44 -10.29 1.45
CA GLY A 59 20.35 -9.41 2.19
C GLY A 59 20.49 -7.98 1.62
N PHE A 60 19.53 -7.51 0.83
CA PHE A 60 19.53 -6.14 0.27
C PHE A 60 19.00 -5.06 1.25
N SER A 61 19.12 -5.27 2.57
CA SER A 61 18.56 -4.37 3.61
C SER A 61 19.42 -3.16 3.92
#